data_AF-A0A0F9QWY0-F1
#
_entry.id   AF-A0A0F9QWY0-F1
#
_cell.length_a   1.000
_cell.length_b   1.000
_cell.length_c   1.000
_cell.angle_alpha   90.00
_cell.angle_beta   90.00
_cell.angle_gamma   90.00
#
_symmetry.space_group_name_H-M   'P 1'
#
loop_
_entity.id
_entity.type
_entity.pdbx_description
1 polymer ?
#
loop_
_entity_poly.entity_id
_entity_poly.type
_entity_poly.pdbx_seq_one_letter_code
_entity_poly.pdbx_strand_id
1 'polypeptide(L)'
;MSISSAKQIQKRTLEFCKTINRWYLTKELFDNINKIRNTEYRKIPERERIGKGIKFISNQVAKGYIIGIGYYLFMVADRHSIILTLAGLKFFAILLVGIFIWIINNVSFLSSPFQGFITIFKDVLLRILIFICIFSLGTVFLDVFPLKELVYFFVKKINKGEVAIDIGIGQIIELKKSKTKIIYYTNISIGIIQIFSSIFIFILIYLFAFEVISINEIIFGNTAVPHKTSEFIFFTILIFTGTVLLVSGPFKLYLSRETKTLGI
;
A
#
# COMPACT_ATOMS: atom_id res chain seq x y z
N MET A 1 -7.32 -51.55 8.68
CA MET A 1 -7.74 -50.17 8.33
C MET A 1 -8.47 -50.24 7.00
N SER A 2 -9.78 -50.00 6.95
CA SER A 2 -10.46 -49.91 5.65
C SER A 2 -10.11 -48.55 5.03
N ILE A 3 -9.65 -48.57 3.77
CA ILE A 3 -9.23 -47.39 2.99
C ILE A 3 -10.35 -46.32 2.91
N SER A 4 -11.59 -46.74 3.17
CA SER A 4 -12.80 -45.92 3.30
C SER A 4 -12.68 -44.84 4.38
N SER A 5 -12.20 -45.14 5.60
CA SER A 5 -12.21 -44.15 6.70
C SER A 5 -11.14 -43.07 6.53
N ALA A 6 -9.95 -43.43 6.04
CA ALA A 6 -8.85 -42.50 5.83
C ALA A 6 -9.14 -41.49 4.71
N LYS A 7 -9.74 -41.92 3.60
CA LYS A 7 -10.17 -41.02 2.50
C LYS A 7 -11.27 -40.06 2.96
N GLN A 8 -12.19 -40.53 3.80
CA GLN A 8 -13.29 -39.71 4.31
C GLN A 8 -12.80 -38.68 5.33
N ILE A 9 -11.82 -39.04 6.17
CA ILE A 9 -11.14 -38.10 7.06
C ILE A 9 -10.38 -37.05 6.24
N GLN A 10 -9.60 -37.46 5.24
CA GLN A 10 -8.85 -36.53 4.39
C GLN A 10 -9.75 -35.53 3.65
N LYS A 11 -10.87 -35.99 3.08
CA LYS A 11 -11.84 -35.11 2.39
C LYS A 11 -12.44 -34.07 3.34
N ARG A 12 -12.77 -34.47 4.58
CA ARG A 12 -13.32 -33.59 5.62
C ARG A 12 -12.28 -32.60 6.15
N THR A 13 -11.02 -33.01 6.32
CA THR A 13 -9.93 -32.10 6.69
C THR A 13 -9.68 -31.05 5.61
N LEU A 14 -9.82 -31.42 4.33
CA LEU A 14 -9.62 -30.51 3.21
C LEU A 14 -10.76 -29.47 3.09
N GLU A 15 -12.00 -29.85 3.36
CA GLU A 15 -13.14 -28.91 3.49
C GLU A 15 -12.97 -27.96 4.69
N PHE A 16 -12.47 -28.47 5.82
CA PHE A 16 -12.14 -27.65 6.99
C PHE A 16 -11.05 -26.60 6.68
N CYS A 17 -9.96 -26.98 5.99
CA CYS A 17 -8.93 -26.03 5.57
C CYS A 17 -9.46 -24.94 4.62
N LYS A 18 -10.42 -25.27 3.73
CA LYS A 18 -11.09 -24.26 2.90
C LYS A 18 -11.93 -23.28 3.71
N THR A 19 -12.44 -23.70 4.87
CA THR A 19 -13.27 -22.86 5.75
C THR A 19 -12.40 -21.92 6.59
N ILE A 20 -11.20 -22.35 6.99
CA ILE A 20 -10.20 -21.54 7.72
C ILE A 20 -9.72 -20.33 6.90
N ASN A 21 -9.67 -20.45 5.57
CA ASN A 21 -9.20 -19.38 4.68
C ASN A 21 -10.02 -18.06 4.76
N ARG A 22 -11.14 -18.07 5.49
CA ARG A 22 -12.04 -16.92 5.69
C ARG A 22 -11.88 -16.20 7.03
N TRP A 23 -11.04 -16.67 7.94
CA TRP A 23 -11.06 -16.23 9.34
C TRP A 23 -9.79 -15.43 9.68
N TYR A 24 -9.97 -14.17 10.10
CA TYR A 24 -8.90 -13.38 10.70
C TYR A 24 -8.46 -13.98 12.03
N LEU A 25 -7.16 -13.91 12.32
CA LEU A 25 -6.53 -14.39 13.56
C LEU A 25 -7.03 -13.58 14.78
N THR A 26 -8.13 -14.02 15.36
CA THR A 26 -8.64 -13.57 16.66
C THR A 26 -8.56 -14.70 17.68
N LYS A 27 -8.65 -14.36 18.98
CA LYS A 27 -8.83 -15.32 20.08
C LYS A 27 -9.98 -16.31 19.81
N GLU A 28 -10.99 -15.84 19.07
CA GLU A 28 -12.13 -16.61 18.58
C GLU A 28 -11.75 -17.73 17.59
N LEU A 29 -10.73 -17.53 16.74
CA LEU A 29 -10.17 -18.60 15.89
C LEU A 29 -9.56 -19.71 16.77
N PHE A 30 -8.80 -19.32 17.79
CA PHE A 30 -8.19 -20.25 18.74
C PHE A 30 -9.24 -21.04 19.53
N ASP A 31 -10.27 -20.35 20.02
CA ASP A 31 -11.35 -20.97 20.77
C ASP A 31 -12.18 -21.90 19.86
N ASN A 32 -12.42 -21.52 18.60
CA ASN A 32 -13.13 -22.36 17.64
C ASN A 32 -12.30 -23.56 17.17
N ILE A 33 -10.99 -23.40 16.93
CA ILE A 33 -10.09 -24.52 16.62
C ILE A 33 -10.04 -25.48 17.81
N ASN A 34 -9.91 -24.99 19.03
CA ASN A 34 -9.94 -25.83 20.24
C ASN A 34 -11.28 -26.52 20.43
N LYS A 35 -12.39 -25.82 20.17
CA LYS A 35 -13.75 -26.39 20.23
C LYS A 35 -13.88 -27.52 19.22
N ILE A 36 -13.55 -27.29 17.95
CA ILE A 36 -13.64 -28.29 16.88
C ILE A 36 -12.68 -29.46 17.11
N ARG A 37 -11.45 -29.20 17.58
CA ARG A 37 -10.50 -30.24 17.99
C ARG A 37 -11.12 -31.15 19.05
N ASN A 38 -11.75 -30.56 20.06
CA ASN A 38 -12.40 -31.31 21.13
C ASN A 38 -13.64 -32.08 20.61
N THR A 39 -14.39 -31.53 19.65
CA THR A 39 -15.53 -32.23 19.02
C THR A 39 -15.09 -33.42 18.19
N GLU A 40 -14.03 -33.28 17.38
CA GLU A 40 -13.50 -34.38 16.56
C GLU A 40 -12.79 -35.43 17.41
N TYR A 41 -12.08 -35.02 18.46
CA TYR A 41 -11.47 -35.94 19.43
C TYR A 41 -12.53 -36.84 20.11
N ARG A 42 -13.71 -36.28 20.40
CA ARG A 42 -14.84 -37.02 21.00
C ARG A 42 -15.49 -38.02 20.04
N LYS A 43 -15.36 -37.86 18.72
CA LYS A 43 -15.95 -38.78 17.72
C LYS A 43 -15.10 -40.04 17.48
N ILE A 44 -13.85 -40.05 17.92
CA ILE A 44 -12.95 -41.19 17.76
C ILE A 44 -13.24 -42.21 18.87
N PRO A 45 -13.36 -43.51 18.57
CA PRO A 45 -13.56 -44.55 19.58
C PRO A 45 -12.44 -44.56 20.62
N GLU A 46 -12.75 -44.72 21.91
CA GLU A 46 -11.76 -44.64 23.01
C GLU A 46 -10.56 -45.58 22.85
N ARG A 47 -10.78 -46.75 22.25
CA ARG A 47 -9.76 -47.77 21.97
C ARG A 47 -8.69 -47.30 20.98
N GLU A 48 -9.03 -46.33 20.13
CA GLU A 48 -8.14 -45.76 19.10
C GLU A 48 -7.57 -44.39 19.50
N ARG A 49 -8.06 -43.79 20.60
CA ARG A 49 -7.53 -42.52 21.12
C ARG A 49 -6.13 -42.69 21.70
N ILE A 50 -5.83 -43.83 22.31
CA ILE A 50 -4.55 -44.05 22.99
C ILE A 50 -3.49 -44.46 21.95
N GLY A 51 -2.55 -43.55 21.65
CA GLY A 51 -1.40 -43.81 20.79
C GLY A 51 -1.41 -43.05 19.45
N LYS A 52 -1.41 -43.77 18.32
CA LYS A 52 -1.21 -43.21 16.97
C LYS A 52 -2.29 -42.20 16.54
N GLY A 53 -3.51 -42.30 17.08
CA GLY A 53 -4.62 -41.37 16.81
C GLY A 53 -4.36 -39.95 17.32
N ILE A 54 -3.92 -39.79 18.58
CA ILE A 54 -3.50 -38.49 19.14
C ILE A 54 -2.37 -37.88 18.30
N LYS A 55 -1.36 -38.69 17.92
CA LYS A 55 -0.23 -38.23 17.10
C LYS A 55 -0.66 -37.77 15.71
N PHE A 56 -1.63 -38.45 15.09
CA PHE A 56 -2.15 -38.08 13.77
C PHE A 56 -2.98 -36.79 13.82
N ILE A 57 -3.89 -36.65 14.80
CA ILE A 57 -4.70 -35.44 14.98
C ILE A 57 -3.81 -34.25 15.33
N SER A 58 -2.86 -34.43 16.25
CA SER A 58 -1.86 -33.42 16.61
C SER A 58 -1.08 -32.93 15.39
N ASN A 59 -0.57 -33.85 14.55
CA ASN A 59 0.15 -33.49 13.33
C ASN A 59 -0.74 -32.77 12.30
N GLN A 60 -2.01 -33.15 12.16
CA GLN A 60 -2.92 -32.48 11.21
C GLN A 60 -3.30 -31.08 11.69
N VAL A 61 -3.55 -30.90 12.99
CA VAL A 61 -3.81 -29.59 13.58
C VAL A 61 -2.57 -28.70 13.47
N ALA A 62 -1.38 -29.24 13.75
CA ALA A 62 -0.11 -28.51 13.59
C ALA A 62 0.13 -28.08 12.14
N LYS A 63 -0.16 -28.94 11.15
CA LYS A 63 -0.08 -28.59 9.73
C LYS A 63 -1.04 -27.45 9.35
N GLY A 64 -2.30 -27.52 9.79
CA GLY A 64 -3.27 -26.44 9.57
C GLY A 64 -2.82 -25.11 10.19
N TYR A 65 -2.18 -25.19 11.35
CA TYR A 65 -1.63 -24.04 12.06
C TYR A 65 -0.47 -23.37 11.31
N ILE A 66 0.47 -24.17 10.79
CA ILE A 66 1.60 -23.68 9.98
C ILE A 66 1.09 -23.05 8.68
N ILE A 67 0.09 -23.64 8.02
CA ILE A 67 -0.49 -23.09 6.79
C ILE A 67 -1.22 -21.77 7.08
N GLY A 68 -2.00 -21.69 8.16
CA GLY A 68 -2.72 -20.48 8.56
C GLY A 68 -1.78 -19.32 8.92
N ILE A 69 -0.71 -19.61 9.69
CA ILE A 69 0.34 -18.62 9.99
C ILE A 69 1.08 -18.22 8.72
N GLY A 70 1.44 -19.17 7.86
CA GLY A 70 2.11 -18.91 6.59
C GLY A 70 1.29 -17.98 5.70
N TYR A 71 -0.01 -18.25 5.55
CA TYR A 71 -0.92 -17.40 4.79
C TYR A 71 -1.06 -16.00 5.39
N TYR A 72 -1.17 -15.89 6.72
CA TYR A 72 -1.21 -14.60 7.40
C TYR A 72 0.07 -13.80 7.22
N LEU A 73 1.24 -14.43 7.38
CA LEU A 73 2.54 -13.81 7.12
C LEU A 73 2.67 -13.36 5.66
N PHE A 74 2.15 -14.15 4.72
CA PHE A 74 2.11 -13.78 3.30
C PHE A 74 1.22 -12.55 3.06
N MET A 75 0.03 -12.51 3.67
CA MET A 75 -0.90 -11.38 3.55
C MET A 75 -0.33 -10.09 4.16
N VAL A 76 0.39 -10.21 5.27
CA VAL A 76 1.11 -9.09 5.90
C VAL A 76 2.29 -8.65 5.04
N ALA A 77 3.06 -9.59 4.50
CA ALA A 77 4.15 -9.31 3.57
C ALA A 77 3.63 -8.62 2.30
N ASP A 78 2.51 -9.07 1.75
CA ASP A 78 1.84 -8.46 0.59
C ASP A 78 1.41 -7.03 0.90
N ARG A 79 0.88 -6.74 2.10
CA ARG A 79 0.51 -5.36 2.47
C ARG A 79 1.71 -4.42 2.51
N HIS A 80 2.82 -4.81 3.13
CA HIS A 80 4.04 -4.01 3.17
C HIS A 80 4.69 -3.90 1.79
N SER A 81 4.65 -4.97 1.00
CA SER A 81 5.09 -4.99 -0.40
C SER A 81 4.28 -4.02 -1.27
N ILE A 82 2.96 -3.95 -1.09
CA ILE A 82 2.10 -2.99 -1.82
C ILE A 82 2.47 -1.55 -1.47
N ILE A 83 2.69 -1.23 -0.19
CA ILE A 83 3.08 0.13 0.23
C ILE A 83 4.43 0.51 -0.39
N LEU A 84 5.41 -0.40 -0.35
CA LEU A 84 6.76 -0.17 -0.87
C LEU A 84 6.77 -0.04 -2.40
N THR A 85 6.06 -0.93 -3.11
CA THR A 85 5.93 -0.87 -4.58
C THR A 85 5.27 0.41 -5.04
N LEU A 86 4.20 0.83 -4.36
CA LEU A 86 3.52 2.08 -4.64
C LEU A 86 4.40 3.31 -4.35
N ALA A 87 5.22 3.29 -3.28
CA ALA A 87 6.22 4.32 -3.01
C ALA A 87 7.29 4.38 -4.11
N GLY A 88 7.77 3.23 -4.59
CA GLY A 88 8.71 3.13 -5.71
C GLY A 88 8.12 3.68 -7.02
N LEU A 89 6.88 3.32 -7.36
CA LEU A 89 6.18 3.84 -8.53
C LEU A 89 6.00 5.37 -8.46
N LYS A 90 5.63 5.90 -7.29
CA LYS A 90 5.56 7.36 -7.07
C LYS A 90 6.90 8.03 -7.29
N PHE A 91 7.97 7.50 -6.69
CA PHE A 91 9.31 8.03 -6.85
C PHE A 91 9.72 8.10 -8.33
N PHE A 92 9.51 7.01 -9.06
CA PHE A 92 9.79 6.93 -10.48
C PHE A 92 8.96 7.93 -11.30
N ALA A 93 7.65 8.03 -11.02
CA ALA A 93 6.76 8.98 -11.68
C ALA A 93 7.20 10.44 -11.46
N ILE A 94 7.58 10.81 -10.23
CA ILE A 94 8.08 12.15 -9.90
C ILE A 94 9.37 12.46 -10.65
N LEU A 95 10.29 11.49 -10.73
CA LEU A 95 11.54 11.65 -11.46
C LEU A 95 11.28 11.91 -12.95
N LEU A 96 10.40 11.13 -13.58
CA LEU A 96 10.01 11.31 -14.98
C LEU A 96 9.38 12.69 -15.22
N VAL A 97 8.46 13.11 -14.35
CA VAL A 97 7.82 14.43 -14.45
C VAL A 97 8.85 15.55 -14.24
N GLY A 98 9.79 15.40 -13.31
CA GLY A 98 10.85 16.38 -13.06
C GLY A 98 11.75 16.58 -14.28
N ILE A 99 12.20 15.49 -14.91
CA ILE A 99 12.93 15.56 -16.19
C ILE A 99 12.08 16.25 -17.24
N PHE A 100 10.80 15.88 -17.33
CA PHE A 100 9.91 16.43 -18.34
C PHE A 100 9.68 17.94 -18.19
N ILE A 101 9.46 18.41 -16.96
CA ILE A 101 9.35 19.84 -16.64
C ILE A 101 10.59 20.59 -17.11
N TRP A 102 11.78 20.03 -16.86
CA TRP A 102 13.03 20.62 -17.32
C TRP A 102 13.11 20.70 -18.85
N ILE A 103 12.65 19.65 -19.56
CA ILE A 103 12.59 19.63 -21.03
C ILE A 103 11.64 20.72 -21.55
N ILE A 104 10.42 20.83 -20.99
CA ILE A 104 9.48 21.87 -21.40
C ILE A 104 10.11 23.25 -21.24
N ASN A 105 10.72 23.50 -20.09
CA ASN A 105 11.16 24.82 -19.73
C ASN A 105 12.34 25.31 -20.58
N ASN A 106 13.25 24.41 -20.98
CA ASN A 106 14.51 24.79 -21.63
C ASN A 106 14.56 24.44 -23.12
N VAL A 107 13.83 23.42 -23.56
CA VAL A 107 14.08 22.73 -24.84
C VAL A 107 12.84 22.68 -25.74
N SER A 108 11.67 23.06 -25.22
CA SER A 108 10.40 22.96 -25.96
C SER A 108 9.90 24.30 -26.49
N PHE A 109 9.31 24.26 -27.68
CA PHE A 109 8.50 25.34 -28.23
C PHE A 109 7.03 25.02 -28.01
N LEU A 110 6.36 25.88 -27.25
CA LEU A 110 4.93 25.76 -26.95
C LEU A 110 4.14 26.68 -27.86
N SER A 111 2.97 26.23 -28.30
CA SER A 111 1.98 27.10 -28.92
C SER A 111 0.62 26.95 -28.25
N SER A 112 -0.23 27.96 -28.43
CA SER A 112 -1.58 28.02 -27.89
C SER A 112 -2.45 28.87 -28.81
N PRO A 113 -3.70 28.47 -29.09
CA PRO A 113 -4.65 29.30 -29.81
C PRO A 113 -5.08 30.54 -29.03
N PHE A 114 -4.95 30.52 -27.69
CA PHE A 114 -5.28 31.65 -26.83
C PHE A 114 -4.05 32.51 -26.54
N GLN A 115 -4.16 33.81 -26.82
CA GLN A 115 -3.11 34.79 -26.57
C GLN A 115 -2.82 34.91 -25.07
N GLY A 116 -1.54 34.90 -24.70
CA GLY A 116 -1.08 35.02 -23.30
C GLY A 116 -1.18 33.74 -22.46
N PHE A 117 -1.83 32.68 -22.96
CA PHE A 117 -1.97 31.42 -22.21
C PHE A 117 -0.64 30.67 -22.04
N ILE A 118 0.30 30.82 -22.99
CA ILE A 118 1.66 30.28 -22.89
C ILE A 118 2.37 30.79 -21.63
N THR A 119 2.23 32.09 -21.34
CA THR A 119 2.81 32.72 -20.14
C THR A 119 2.15 32.17 -18.87
N ILE A 120 0.82 32.07 -18.84
CA ILE A 120 0.08 31.47 -17.71
C ILE A 120 0.53 30.03 -17.47
N PHE A 121 0.73 29.25 -18.53
CA PHE A 121 1.21 27.88 -18.41
C PHE A 121 2.61 27.79 -17.81
N LYS A 122 3.57 28.53 -18.38
CA LYS A 122 4.97 28.51 -17.91
C LYS A 122 5.12 29.09 -16.50
N ASP A 123 4.45 30.20 -16.20
CA ASP A 123 4.64 30.91 -14.94
C ASP A 123 3.77 30.41 -13.80
N VAL A 124 2.60 29.84 -14.07
CA VAL A 124 1.65 29.40 -13.04
C VAL A 124 1.51 27.89 -13.01
N LEU A 125 1.02 27.29 -14.09
CA LEU A 125 0.66 25.86 -14.11
C LEU A 125 1.88 24.96 -13.90
N LEU A 126 3.00 25.27 -14.57
CA LEU A 126 4.24 24.52 -14.44
C LEU A 126 4.87 24.69 -13.05
N ARG A 127 4.72 25.85 -12.40
CA ARG A 127 5.15 26.05 -11.00
C ARG A 127 4.32 25.27 -10.00
N ILE A 128 3.00 25.21 -10.20
CA ILE A 128 2.10 24.37 -9.39
C ILE A 128 2.50 22.89 -9.55
N LEU A 129 2.82 22.45 -10.77
CA LEU A 129 3.28 21.09 -11.01
C LEU A 129 4.61 20.78 -10.31
N ILE A 130 5.57 21.71 -10.32
CA ILE A 130 6.83 21.59 -9.55
C ILE A 130 6.54 21.46 -8.06
N PHE A 131 5.67 22.31 -7.51
CA PHE A 131 5.28 22.25 -6.10
C PHE A 131 4.66 20.89 -5.74
N ILE A 132 3.78 20.36 -6.59
CA ILE A 132 3.20 19.02 -6.45
C ILE A 132 4.28 17.94 -6.47
N CYS A 133 5.29 18.05 -7.33
CA CYS A 133 6.40 17.10 -7.39
C CYS A 133 7.21 17.09 -6.10
N ILE A 134 7.57 18.28 -5.59
CA ILE A 134 8.31 18.43 -4.32
C ILE A 134 7.51 17.86 -3.16
N PHE A 135 6.22 18.20 -3.07
CA PHE A 135 5.34 17.66 -2.04
C PHE A 135 5.23 16.14 -2.13
N SER A 136 5.03 15.60 -3.34
CA SER A 136 4.91 14.16 -3.57
C SER A 136 6.19 13.42 -3.18
N LEU A 137 7.37 14.01 -3.41
CA LEU A 137 8.65 13.46 -2.96
C LEU A 137 8.69 13.31 -1.43
N GLY A 138 8.22 14.33 -0.70
CA GLY A 138 8.05 14.27 0.75
C GLY A 138 7.09 13.16 1.19
N THR A 139 6.01 12.95 0.44
CA THR A 139 5.07 11.86 0.74
C THR A 139 5.67 10.47 0.50
N VAL A 140 6.52 10.30 -0.52
CA VAL A 140 7.25 9.04 -0.76
C VAL A 140 8.10 8.68 0.46
N PHE A 141 8.82 9.66 1.02
CA PHE A 141 9.61 9.43 2.24
C PHE A 141 8.74 8.94 3.40
N LEU A 142 7.56 9.54 3.60
CA LEU A 142 6.62 9.14 4.64
C LEU A 142 5.91 7.81 4.36
N ASP A 143 5.90 7.34 3.11
CA ASP A 143 5.37 6.03 2.74
C ASP A 143 6.41 4.92 2.93
N VAL A 144 7.70 5.21 2.71
CA VAL A 144 8.82 4.30 3.01
C VAL A 144 9.08 4.21 4.53
N PHE A 145 9.00 5.34 5.23
CA PHE A 145 9.15 5.42 6.69
C PHE A 145 7.82 5.87 7.31
N PRO A 146 6.94 4.93 7.70
CA PRO A 146 5.67 5.25 8.30
C PRO A 146 5.83 6.20 9.48
N LEU A 147 4.98 7.24 9.55
CA LEU A 147 4.97 8.22 10.65
C LEU A 147 4.94 7.56 12.04
N LYS A 148 4.28 6.39 12.17
CA LYS A 148 4.27 5.61 13.41
C LYS A 148 5.67 5.18 13.82
N GLU A 149 6.46 4.62 12.91
CA GLU A 149 7.82 4.15 13.17
C GLU A 149 8.75 5.32 13.52
N LEU A 150 8.61 6.46 12.83
CA LEU A 150 9.34 7.67 13.18
C LEU A 150 9.01 8.13 14.60
N VAL A 151 7.72 8.24 14.94
CA VAL A 151 7.30 8.65 16.30
C VAL A 151 7.77 7.64 17.35
N TYR A 152 7.71 6.34 17.08
CA TYR A 152 8.25 5.31 17.96
C TYR A 152 9.76 5.44 18.18
N PHE A 153 10.52 5.67 17.11
CA PHE A 153 11.96 5.89 17.19
C PHE A 153 12.30 7.09 18.07
N PHE A 154 11.60 8.22 17.91
CA PHE A 154 11.81 9.40 18.74
C PHE A 154 11.39 9.20 20.19
N VAL A 155 10.25 8.55 20.45
CA VAL A 155 9.80 8.24 21.82
C VAL A 155 10.80 7.33 22.52
N LYS A 156 11.29 6.28 21.85
CA LYS A 156 12.32 5.37 22.38
C LYS A 156 13.62 6.10 22.72
N LYS A 157 14.02 7.08 21.90
CA LYS A 157 15.26 7.83 22.10
C LYS A 157 15.15 8.87 23.23
N ILE A 158 14.00 9.50 23.40
CA ILE A 158 13.78 10.61 24.35
C ILE A 158 13.28 10.10 25.70
N ASN A 159 12.27 9.22 25.72
CA ASN A 159 11.61 8.73 26.92
C ASN A 159 11.90 7.24 27.10
N LYS A 160 13.12 6.89 27.58
CA LYS A 160 13.47 5.51 27.94
C LYS A 160 12.52 4.89 28.99
N GLY A 161 11.78 5.70 29.74
CA GLY A 161 10.82 5.28 30.78
C GLY A 161 9.36 5.08 30.32
N GLU A 162 9.02 5.36 29.05
CA GLU A 162 7.64 5.13 28.52
C GLU A 162 7.51 3.80 27.75
N VAL A 163 8.47 2.87 27.88
CA VAL A 163 8.41 1.55 27.23
C VAL A 163 7.41 0.66 27.97
N ALA A 164 6.16 0.69 27.50
CA ALA A 164 5.07 -0.07 28.05
C ALA A 164 5.11 -1.52 27.53
N ILE A 165 5.80 -2.38 28.28
CA ILE A 165 5.82 -3.85 28.20
C ILE A 165 6.93 -4.40 27.29
N ASP A 166 8.01 -4.87 27.93
CA ASP A 166 8.98 -5.81 27.36
C ASP A 166 8.37 -7.22 27.32
N ILE A 167 8.16 -7.79 26.13
CA ILE A 167 7.89 -9.22 25.93
C ILE A 167 9.11 -9.83 25.27
N GLY A 168 10.12 -10.18 26.08
CA GLY A 168 11.38 -10.75 25.59
C GLY A 168 12.17 -9.79 24.72
N ILE A 169 12.40 -10.12 23.45
CA ILE A 169 13.13 -9.27 22.47
C ILE A 169 12.20 -8.18 21.89
N GLY A 170 10.88 -8.33 22.04
CA GLY A 170 9.89 -7.40 21.52
C GLY A 170 9.50 -6.35 22.58
N GLN A 171 9.65 -5.07 22.23
CA GLN A 171 9.15 -3.94 23.02
C GLN A 171 7.86 -3.43 22.41
N ILE A 172 6.76 -3.49 23.16
CA ILE A 172 5.54 -2.77 22.80
C ILE A 172 5.70 -1.36 23.37
N ILE A 173 5.46 -0.34 22.56
CA ILE A 173 5.46 1.05 23.03
C ILE A 173 4.01 1.51 22.91
N GLU A 174 3.36 1.77 24.04
CA GLU A 174 2.01 2.30 24.04
C GLU A 174 2.07 3.81 23.75
N LEU A 175 1.63 4.21 22.55
CA LEU A 175 1.54 5.62 22.20
C LEU A 175 0.37 6.26 22.95
N LYS A 176 0.61 7.42 23.58
CA LYS A 176 -0.46 8.26 24.12
C LYS A 176 -1.50 8.53 23.03
N LYS A 177 -2.79 8.41 23.36
CA LYS A 177 -3.94 8.61 22.45
C LYS A 177 -3.87 9.92 21.64
N SER A 178 -3.24 10.98 22.17
CA SER A 178 -3.01 12.24 21.46
C SER A 178 -2.07 12.09 20.27
N LYS A 179 -0.95 11.36 20.41
CA LYS A 179 0.05 11.14 19.35
C LYS A 179 -0.53 10.29 18.21
N THR A 180 -1.28 9.24 18.53
CA THR A 180 -1.97 8.41 17.53
C THR A 180 -2.98 9.23 16.72
N LYS A 181 -3.77 10.10 17.37
CA LYS A 181 -4.69 11.01 16.67
C LYS A 181 -3.96 11.92 15.68
N ILE A 182 -2.84 12.53 16.09
CA ILE A 182 -2.05 13.41 15.22
C ILE A 182 -1.60 12.63 13.97
N ILE A 183 -1.02 11.44 14.14
CA ILE A 183 -0.57 10.59 13.02
C ILE A 183 -1.72 10.28 12.05
N TYR A 184 -2.90 9.95 12.59
CA TYR A 184 -4.10 9.66 11.80
C TYR A 184 -4.52 10.86 10.95
N TYR A 185 -4.63 12.06 11.54
CA TYR A 185 -5.00 13.27 10.82
C TYR A 185 -3.94 13.66 9.77
N THR A 186 -2.65 13.57 10.10
CA THR A 186 -1.57 13.82 9.14
C THR A 186 -1.66 12.89 7.93
N ASN A 187 -1.88 11.59 8.15
CA ASN A 187 -2.04 10.63 7.05
C ASN A 187 -3.26 10.92 6.17
N ILE A 188 -4.35 11.37 6.77
CA ILE A 188 -5.54 11.79 6.02
C ILE A 188 -5.27 13.02 5.18
N SER A 189 -4.67 14.06 5.76
CA SER A 189 -4.32 15.29 5.04
C SER A 189 -3.41 14.98 3.85
N ILE A 190 -2.40 14.11 4.03
CA ILE A 190 -1.53 13.66 2.94
C ILE A 190 -2.33 12.97 1.84
N GLY A 191 -3.22 12.03 2.20
CA GLY A 191 -4.04 11.30 1.23
C GLY A 191 -4.95 12.24 0.42
N ILE A 192 -5.57 13.22 1.07
CA ILE A 192 -6.41 14.24 0.41
C ILE A 192 -5.59 15.09 -0.56
N ILE A 193 -4.41 15.58 -0.13
CA ILE A 193 -3.55 16.40 -0.99
C ILE A 193 -3.07 15.60 -2.22
N GLN A 194 -2.78 14.30 -2.07
CA GLN A 194 -2.42 13.43 -3.20
C GLN A 194 -3.57 13.31 -4.21
N ILE A 195 -4.82 13.20 -3.76
CA ILE A 195 -5.99 13.16 -4.65
C ILE A 195 -6.16 14.50 -5.38
N PHE A 196 -6.03 15.64 -4.68
CA PHE A 196 -6.06 16.95 -5.34
C PHE A 196 -4.94 17.12 -6.36
N SER A 197 -3.75 16.60 -6.05
CA SER A 197 -2.62 16.59 -6.98
C SER A 197 -2.92 15.77 -8.24
N SER A 198 -3.55 14.59 -8.11
CA SER A 198 -3.94 13.82 -9.29
C SER A 198 -5.01 14.54 -10.13
N ILE A 199 -5.98 15.19 -9.49
CA ILE A 199 -7.00 15.98 -10.19
C ILE A 199 -6.34 17.10 -11.00
N PHE A 200 -5.39 17.82 -10.40
CA PHE A 200 -4.64 18.85 -11.12
C PHE A 200 -3.88 18.30 -12.34
N ILE A 201 -3.24 17.13 -12.21
CA ILE A 201 -2.55 16.49 -13.35
C ILE A 201 -3.55 16.11 -14.45
N PHE A 202 -4.74 15.62 -14.10
CA PHE A 202 -5.78 15.35 -15.10
C PHE A 202 -6.32 16.61 -15.76
N ILE A 203 -6.37 17.75 -15.05
CA ILE A 203 -6.68 19.05 -15.65
C ILE A 203 -5.60 19.43 -16.68
N LEU A 204 -4.31 19.21 -16.37
CA LEU A 204 -3.25 19.43 -17.36
C LEU A 204 -3.43 18.53 -18.59
N ILE A 205 -3.67 17.23 -18.40
CA ILE A 205 -3.95 16.31 -19.51
C ILE A 205 -5.12 16.83 -20.37
N TYR A 206 -6.19 17.29 -19.73
CA TYR A 206 -7.33 17.87 -20.42
C TYR A 206 -6.94 19.09 -21.27
N LEU A 207 -6.14 20.02 -20.74
CA LEU A 207 -5.70 21.21 -21.50
C LEU A 207 -4.93 20.85 -22.77
N PHE A 208 -4.06 19.85 -22.70
CA PHE A 208 -3.32 19.39 -23.88
C PHE A 208 -4.20 18.59 -24.84
N ALA A 209 -5.13 17.76 -24.32
CA ALA A 209 -6.02 16.95 -25.15
C ALA A 209 -6.99 17.80 -25.99
N PHE A 210 -7.37 18.97 -25.50
CA PHE A 210 -8.20 19.95 -26.20
C PHE A 210 -7.40 21.00 -26.98
N GLU A 211 -6.09 20.76 -27.17
CA GLU A 211 -5.19 21.65 -27.93
C GLU A 211 -5.19 23.10 -27.42
N VAL A 212 -5.52 23.32 -26.14
CA VAL A 212 -5.40 24.63 -25.49
C VAL A 212 -3.92 25.00 -25.36
N ILE A 213 -3.06 23.99 -25.19
CA ILE A 213 -1.60 24.10 -25.28
C ILE A 213 -1.12 22.91 -26.09
N SER A 214 -0.19 23.15 -27.01
CA SER A 214 0.50 22.10 -27.75
C SER A 214 2.02 22.26 -27.65
N ILE A 215 2.71 21.14 -27.77
CA ILE A 215 4.17 21.09 -27.84
C ILE A 215 4.53 20.94 -29.31
N ASN A 216 5.01 22.03 -29.93
CA ASN A 216 5.31 22.05 -31.36
C ASN A 216 6.49 21.14 -31.69
N GLU A 217 7.60 21.34 -31.00
CA GLU A 217 8.81 20.55 -31.18
C GLU A 217 9.67 20.62 -29.92
N ILE A 218 10.48 19.58 -29.73
CA ILE A 218 11.53 19.53 -28.70
C ILE A 218 12.87 19.37 -29.41
N ILE A 219 13.77 20.34 -29.23
CA ILE A 219 15.05 20.38 -29.94
C ILE A 219 16.21 19.95 -29.03
N PHE A 220 16.62 18.68 -29.12
CA PHE A 220 17.82 18.20 -28.42
C PHE A 220 19.04 18.28 -29.33
N GLY A 221 19.83 19.35 -29.17
CA GLY A 221 20.99 19.60 -30.02
C GLY A 221 20.56 19.73 -31.49
N ASN A 222 20.97 18.77 -32.33
CA ASN A 222 20.60 18.73 -33.75
C ASN A 222 19.39 17.83 -34.06
N THR A 223 18.80 17.20 -33.04
CA THR A 223 17.63 16.31 -33.21
C THR A 223 16.36 17.03 -32.80
N ALA A 224 15.39 17.10 -33.72
CA ALA A 224 14.06 17.63 -33.44
C ALA A 224 13.08 16.47 -33.26
N VAL A 225 12.46 16.38 -32.08
CA VAL A 225 11.37 15.44 -31.83
C VAL A 225 10.07 16.08 -32.32
N PRO A 226 9.32 15.43 -33.23
CA PRO A 226 8.12 16.00 -33.82
C PRO A 226 6.95 16.08 -32.83
N HIS A 227 6.08 17.08 -33.03
CA HIS A 227 4.88 17.40 -32.23
C HIS A 227 4.12 16.19 -31.69
N LYS A 228 3.72 15.26 -32.57
CA LYS A 228 2.88 14.11 -32.19
C LYS A 228 3.61 13.17 -31.22
N THR A 229 4.92 13.01 -31.39
CA THR A 229 5.73 12.18 -30.51
C THR A 229 5.96 12.86 -29.16
N SER A 230 6.25 14.17 -29.14
CA SER A 230 6.45 14.92 -27.90
C SER A 230 5.20 14.95 -27.02
N GLU A 231 4.03 15.18 -27.62
CA GLU A 231 2.76 15.18 -26.89
C GLU A 231 2.39 13.78 -26.38
N PHE A 232 2.59 12.74 -27.19
CA PHE A 232 2.33 11.37 -26.76
C PHE A 232 3.17 10.97 -25.53
N ILE A 233 4.46 11.31 -25.55
CA ILE A 233 5.36 11.07 -24.40
C ILE A 233 4.85 11.84 -23.18
N PHE A 234 4.44 13.10 -23.38
CA PHE A 234 3.94 13.92 -22.29
C PHE A 234 2.67 13.34 -21.66
N PHE A 235 1.67 13.00 -22.49
CA PHE A 235 0.43 12.40 -22.02
C PHE A 235 0.70 11.11 -21.26
N THR A 236 1.58 10.25 -21.79
CA THR A 236 1.91 8.98 -21.14
C THR A 236 2.49 9.21 -19.74
N ILE A 237 3.44 10.14 -19.60
CA ILE A 237 4.06 10.47 -18.30
C ILE A 237 3.02 11.07 -17.33
N LEU A 238 2.19 12.00 -17.80
CA LEU A 238 1.17 12.62 -16.95
C LEU A 238 0.08 11.62 -16.54
N ILE A 239 -0.40 10.78 -17.45
CA ILE A 239 -1.40 9.75 -17.15
C ILE A 239 -0.84 8.75 -16.13
N PHE A 240 0.40 8.30 -16.35
CA PHE A 240 1.08 7.42 -15.39
C PHE A 240 1.21 8.07 -14.02
N THR A 241 1.64 9.33 -13.94
CA THR A 241 1.79 10.04 -12.66
C THR A 241 0.44 10.29 -11.98
N GLY A 242 -0.56 10.74 -12.74
CA GLY A 242 -1.91 11.02 -12.27
C GLY A 242 -2.57 9.77 -11.70
N THR A 243 -2.45 8.63 -12.39
CA THR A 243 -3.00 7.35 -11.92
C THR A 243 -2.27 6.82 -10.68
N VAL A 244 -0.94 6.91 -10.63
CA VAL A 244 -0.15 6.52 -9.45
C VAL A 244 -0.54 7.33 -8.20
N LEU A 245 -0.71 8.65 -8.33
CA LEU A 245 -1.17 9.50 -7.22
C LEU A 245 -2.63 9.23 -6.85
N LEU A 246 -3.49 8.99 -7.85
CA LEU A 246 -4.90 8.68 -7.66
C LEU A 246 -5.13 7.35 -6.93
N VAL A 247 -4.30 6.34 -7.18
CA VAL A 247 -4.36 5.06 -6.44
C VAL A 247 -3.76 5.23 -5.03
N SER A 248 -2.69 6.01 -4.92
CA SER A 248 -1.99 6.22 -3.65
C SER A 248 -2.84 6.88 -2.57
N GLY A 249 -3.53 7.97 -2.90
CA GLY A 249 -4.29 8.74 -1.92
C GLY A 249 -5.38 7.91 -1.22
N PRO A 250 -6.31 7.28 -1.96
CA PRO A 250 -7.34 6.40 -1.42
C PRO A 250 -6.78 5.21 -0.65
N PHE A 251 -5.70 4.58 -1.14
CA PHE A 251 -5.07 3.45 -0.44
C PHE A 251 -4.53 3.88 0.94
N LYS A 252 -3.89 5.05 1.03
CA LYS A 252 -3.42 5.63 2.30
C LYS A 252 -4.58 5.96 3.25
N LEU A 253 -5.69 6.48 2.71
CA LEU A 253 -6.91 6.75 3.48
C LEU A 253 -7.53 5.46 4.02
N TYR A 254 -7.56 4.40 3.21
CA TYR A 254 -8.05 3.07 3.61
C TYR A 254 -7.22 2.49 4.76
N LEU A 255 -5.90 2.47 4.63
CA LEU A 255 -5.00 1.98 5.69
C LEU A 255 -5.13 2.80 6.98
N SER A 256 -5.26 4.13 6.87
CA SER A 256 -5.45 4.99 8.03
C SER A 256 -6.76 4.67 8.76
N ARG A 257 -7.85 4.44 8.04
CA ARG A 257 -9.14 4.02 8.62
C ARG A 257 -9.05 2.65 9.29
N GLU A 258 -8.41 1.69 8.64
CA GLU A 258 -8.26 0.33 9.17
C GLU A 258 -7.48 0.32 10.49
N THR A 259 -6.38 1.08 10.56
CA THR A 259 -5.62 1.20 11.82
C THR A 259 -6.43 1.82 12.95
N LYS A 260 -7.30 2.80 12.65
CA LYS A 260 -8.22 3.38 13.65
C LYS A 260 -9.28 2.37 14.12
N THR A 261 -9.82 1.55 13.22
CA THR A 261 -10.84 0.53 13.57
C THR A 261 -10.27 -0.59 14.43
N LEU A 262 -8.98 -0.91 14.29
CA LEU A 262 -8.30 -1.91 15.10
C LEU A 262 -7.93 -1.42 16.51
N GLY A 263 -8.23 -0.16 16.85
CA GLY A 263 -8.01 0.38 18.19
C GLY A 263 -6.54 0.65 18.56
N ILE A 264 -5.65 0.75 17.54
CA ILE A 264 -4.23 1.06 17.69
C ILE A 264 -3.96 2.55 17.44
#